data_AF-A0A2P8WIK1-F1
#
_entry.id   AF-A0A2P8WIK1-F1
#
_cell.length_a   1.000
_cell.length_b   1.000
_cell.length_c   1.000
_cell.angle_alpha   90.00
_cell.angle_beta   90.00
_cell.angle_gamma   90.00
#
_symmetry.space_group_name_H-M   'P 1'
#
loop_
_entity.id
_entity.type
_entity.pdbx_description
1 polymer ?
#
loop_
_entity_poly.entity_id
_entity_poly.type
_entity_poly.pdbx_seq_one_letter_code
_entity_poly.pdbx_strand_id
1 'polypeptide(L)'
;TRPGSGAEGSNWIHLDDIVGAIDFASQHRLQGIYNLVQDEVPTVRELIDRVCQANHLEPVRWDESQPSSRPYNVRVSNHKLKAAGYRFRHPTFEQL
;
A
#
# COMPACT_ATOMS: atom_id res chain seq x y z
N THR A 1 0.86 15.51 -17.18
CA THR A 1 0.48 15.65 -15.76
C THR A 1 -0.48 14.54 -15.41
N ARG A 2 -0.55 14.12 -14.14
CA ARG A 2 -1.50 13.11 -13.67
C ARG A 2 -2.71 13.79 -13.00
N PRO A 3 -3.97 13.42 -13.30
CA PRO A 3 -5.15 14.00 -12.66
C PRO A 3 -5.18 13.80 -11.14
N GLY A 4 -5.77 14.77 -10.44
CA GLY A 4 -5.95 14.78 -8.99
C GLY A 4 -4.70 15.20 -8.23
N SER A 5 -4.78 15.18 -6.90
CA SER A 5 -3.68 15.56 -6.00
C SER A 5 -2.84 14.38 -5.54
N GLY A 6 -3.26 13.14 -5.78
CA GLY A 6 -2.56 11.95 -5.29
C GLY A 6 -2.62 11.77 -3.77
N ALA A 7 -3.50 12.51 -3.08
CA ALA A 7 -3.65 12.49 -1.63
C ALA A 7 -4.38 11.23 -1.10
N GLU A 8 -4.79 10.32 -1.98
CA GLU A 8 -5.48 9.10 -1.58
C GLU A 8 -4.53 8.09 -0.95
N GLY A 9 -5.02 7.29 0.00
CA GLY A 9 -4.25 6.17 0.54
C GLY A 9 -3.85 5.17 -0.56
N SER A 10 -2.55 4.84 -0.62
CA SER A 10 -2.03 3.88 -1.59
C SER A 10 -2.42 2.43 -1.27
N ASN A 11 -2.54 2.10 0.02
CA ASN A 11 -2.74 0.75 0.56
C ASN A 11 -1.74 -0.26 -0.05
N TRP A 12 -0.45 0.11 -0.04
CA TRP A 12 0.64 -0.68 -0.59
C TRP A 12 0.96 -1.93 0.23
N ILE A 13 1.50 -2.95 -0.44
CA ILE A 13 2.04 -4.15 0.18
C ILE A 13 3.21 -4.70 -0.65
N HIS A 14 4.23 -5.23 0.03
CA HIS A 14 5.36 -5.89 -0.63
C HIS A 14 5.01 -7.32 -1.09
N LEU A 15 5.64 -7.78 -2.18
CA LEU A 15 5.39 -9.10 -2.77
C LEU A 15 5.63 -10.26 -1.78
N ASP A 16 6.73 -10.23 -1.02
CA ASP A 16 7.03 -11.25 -0.01
C ASP A 16 5.92 -11.40 1.02
N ASP A 17 5.27 -10.30 1.39
CA ASP A 17 4.17 -10.33 2.34
C ASP A 17 2.86 -10.80 1.72
N ILE A 18 2.70 -10.68 0.39
CA ILE A 18 1.61 -11.35 -0.32
C ILE A 18 1.76 -12.86 -0.21
N VAL A 19 2.96 -13.37 -0.54
CA VAL A 19 3.25 -14.82 -0.48
C VAL A 19 3.16 -15.32 0.96
N GLY A 20 3.77 -14.61 1.91
CA GLY A 20 3.76 -14.96 3.33
C GLY A 20 2.36 -15.00 3.93
N ALA A 21 1.51 -14.03 3.62
CA ALA A 21 0.15 -14.00 4.15
C ALA A 21 -0.74 -15.11 3.56
N ILE A 22 -0.54 -15.49 2.30
CA ILE A 22 -1.26 -16.63 1.69
C ILE A 22 -0.85 -17.93 2.38
N ASP A 23 0.44 -18.16 2.57
CA ASP A 23 0.95 -19.35 3.28
C ASP A 23 0.43 -19.39 4.72
N PHE A 24 0.53 -18.27 5.44
CA PHE A 24 -0.01 -18.14 6.79
C PHE A 24 -1.52 -18.42 6.86
N ALA A 25 -2.31 -17.85 5.93
CA ALA A 25 -3.75 -18.08 5.89
C ALA A 25 -4.10 -19.55 5.67
N SER A 26 -3.33 -20.24 4.83
CA SER A 26 -3.46 -21.67 4.55
C SER A 26 -3.13 -22.52 5.79
N GLN A 27 -1.96 -22.30 6.40
CA GLN A 27 -1.48 -23.05 7.57
C GLN A 27 -2.41 -22.87 8.79
N HIS A 28 -2.91 -21.66 9.00
CA HIS A 28 -3.77 -21.33 10.13
C HIS A 28 -5.27 -21.48 9.84
N ARG A 29 -5.64 -21.91 8.63
CA ARG A 29 -7.03 -22.07 8.16
C ARG A 29 -7.90 -20.84 8.46
N LEU A 30 -7.36 -19.65 8.16
CA LEU A 30 -8.09 -18.40 8.39
C LEU A 30 -9.37 -18.36 7.57
N GLN A 31 -10.43 -17.79 8.15
CA GLN A 31 -11.73 -17.64 7.49
C GLN A 31 -12.20 -16.18 7.49
N GLY A 32 -12.89 -15.80 6.42
CA GLY A 32 -13.42 -14.45 6.21
C GLY A 32 -12.42 -13.49 5.54
N ILE A 33 -12.75 -12.20 5.58
CA ILE A 33 -12.00 -11.16 4.87
C ILE A 33 -10.91 -10.57 5.78
N TYR A 34 -9.68 -10.45 5.26
CA TYR A 34 -8.55 -9.80 5.91
C TYR A 34 -7.93 -8.80 4.94
N ASN A 35 -7.65 -7.58 5.41
CA ASN A 35 -6.90 -6.63 4.60
C ASN A 35 -5.42 -7.00 4.65
N LEU A 36 -4.80 -7.08 3.48
CA LEU A 36 -3.38 -7.33 3.33
C LEU A 36 -2.71 -6.05 2.83
N VAL A 37 -2.29 -5.24 3.80
CA VAL A 37 -1.66 -3.93 3.61
C VAL A 37 -0.56 -3.80 4.65
N GLN A 38 0.53 -3.13 4.30
CA GLN A 38 1.60 -2.84 5.26
C GLN A 38 1.13 -1.84 6.34
N ASP A 39 1.96 -1.56 7.34
CA ASP A 39 1.60 -0.67 8.46
C ASP A 39 1.52 0.79 8.03
N GLU A 40 2.48 1.19 7.21
CA GLU A 40 2.50 2.52 6.63
C GLU A 40 1.56 2.60 5.41
N VAL A 41 0.60 3.52 5.46
CA VAL A 41 -0.26 3.83 4.30
C VAL A 41 0.12 5.21 3.77
N PRO A 42 1.19 5.33 2.95
CA PRO A 42 1.51 6.59 2.31
C PRO A 42 0.40 6.95 1.31
N THR A 43 0.30 8.23 1.00
CA THR A 43 -0.50 8.69 -0.14
C THR A 43 0.07 8.16 -1.45
N VAL A 44 -0.75 8.13 -2.50
CA VAL A 44 -0.29 7.74 -3.85
C VAL A 44 0.85 8.66 -4.31
N ARG A 45 0.77 9.96 -4.00
CA ARG A 45 1.84 10.92 -4.28
C ARG A 45 3.13 10.54 -3.58
N GLU A 46 3.10 10.38 -2.26
CA GLU A 46 4.30 10.03 -1.47
C GLU A 46 4.92 8.71 -1.95
N LEU A 47 4.11 7.70 -2.26
CA LEU A 47 4.61 6.42 -2.79
C LEU A 47 5.34 6.61 -4.12
N ILE A 48 4.76 7.35 -5.05
CA ILE A 48 5.35 7.60 -6.37
C ILE A 48 6.61 8.44 -6.27
N ASP A 49 6.61 9.46 -5.41
CA ASP A 49 7.78 10.32 -5.19
C ASP A 49 8.95 9.48 -4.65
N ARG A 50 8.69 8.55 -3.70
CA ARG A 50 9.71 7.62 -3.20
C ARG A 50 10.24 6.69 -4.30
N VAL A 51 9.37 6.16 -5.17
CA VAL A 51 9.79 5.34 -6.32
C VAL A 51 10.64 6.14 -7.31
N CYS A 52 10.22 7.35 -7.68
CA CYS A 52 10.99 8.20 -8.57
C CYS A 52 12.36 8.53 -7.97
N GLN A 53 12.41 8.90 -6.69
CA GLN A 53 13.65 9.20 -5.99
C GLN A 53 14.61 8.01 -5.96
N ALA A 54 14.13 6.81 -5.61
CA ALA A 54 14.95 5.60 -5.53
C ALA A 54 15.53 5.19 -6.89
N ASN A 55 14.85 5.56 -7.99
CA ASN A 55 15.26 5.20 -9.35
C ASN A 55 15.86 6.36 -10.15
N HIS A 56 16.15 7.51 -9.51
CA HIS A 56 16.65 8.72 -10.17
C HIS A 56 15.78 9.19 -11.35
N LEU A 57 14.46 9.07 -11.22
CA LEU A 57 13.50 9.50 -12.21
C LEU A 57 12.97 10.90 -11.88
N GLU A 58 12.58 11.64 -12.92
CA GLU A 58 11.90 12.93 -12.77
C GLU A 58 10.59 12.79 -11.95
N PRO A 59 10.30 13.72 -11.02
CA PRO A 59 9.06 13.70 -10.25
C PRO A 59 7.81 13.83 -11.12
N VAL A 60 6.72 13.17 -10.69
CA VAL A 60 5.43 13.28 -11.39
C VAL A 60 4.80 14.65 -11.15
N ARG A 61 4.39 15.31 -12.23
CA ARG A 61 3.58 16.54 -12.16
C ARG A 61 2.10 16.20 -12.04
N TRP A 62 1.44 16.71 -11.02
CA TRP A 62 0.02 16.52 -10.74
C TRP A 62 -0.82 17.67 -11.31
N ASP A 63 -2.03 17.36 -11.75
CA ASP A 63 -3.02 18.32 -12.22
C ASP A 63 -4.25 18.26 -11.31
N GLU A 64 -4.24 19.14 -10.31
CA GLU A 64 -5.26 19.20 -9.26
C GLU A 64 -6.57 19.84 -9.74
N SER A 65 -6.59 20.42 -10.94
CA SER A 65 -7.82 20.93 -11.56
C SER A 65 -8.72 19.80 -12.08
N GLN A 66 -8.15 18.62 -12.31
CA GLN A 66 -8.87 17.44 -12.74
C GLN A 66 -9.21 16.52 -11.55
N PRO A 67 -10.37 15.84 -11.59
CA PRO A 67 -10.74 14.92 -10.52
C PRO A 67 -9.78 13.73 -10.46
N SER A 68 -9.65 13.16 -9.27
CA SER A 68 -8.96 11.88 -9.10
C SER A 68 -9.67 10.77 -9.86
N SER A 69 -8.90 9.83 -10.43
CA SER A 69 -9.43 8.63 -11.04
C SER A 69 -9.88 7.58 -10.03
N ARG A 70 -9.58 7.76 -8.73
CA ARG A 70 -10.01 6.84 -7.67
C ARG A 70 -11.40 7.24 -7.16
N PRO A 71 -12.38 6.31 -7.14
CA PRO A 71 -13.73 6.61 -6.66
C PRO A 71 -13.81 6.79 -5.13
N TYR A 72 -12.81 6.27 -4.38
CA TYR A 72 -12.78 6.34 -2.92
C TYR A 72 -11.37 6.63 -2.41
N ASN A 73 -11.30 7.42 -1.33
CA ASN A 73 -10.09 7.61 -0.54
C ASN A 73 -10.20 6.81 0.77
N VAL A 74 -9.85 5.52 0.71
CA VAL A 74 -9.87 4.64 1.88
C VAL A 74 -8.46 4.31 2.33
N ARG A 75 -8.27 4.26 3.65
CA ARG A 75 -7.08 3.70 4.29
C ARG A 75 -7.52 2.44 5.02
N VAL A 76 -7.04 1.29 4.60
CA VAL A 76 -7.41 0.01 5.21
C VAL A 76 -6.46 -0.35 6.34
N SER A 77 -6.97 -1.06 7.35
CA SER A 77 -6.18 -1.53 8.49
C SER A 77 -5.89 -3.02 8.39
N ASN A 78 -4.65 -3.42 8.65
CA ASN A 78 -4.21 -4.80 8.77
C ASN A 78 -4.39 -5.39 10.19
N HIS A 79 -5.03 -4.65 11.10
CA HIS A 79 -5.13 -5.04 12.52
C HIS A 79 -5.70 -6.46 12.70
N LYS A 80 -6.72 -6.83 11.93
CA LYS A 80 -7.32 -8.18 11.98
C LYS A 80 -6.32 -9.28 11.63
N LEU A 81 -5.46 -9.05 10.63
CA LEU A 81 -4.45 -10.01 10.20
C LEU A 81 -3.33 -10.15 11.23
N LYS A 82 -2.90 -9.02 11.81
CA LYS A 82 -1.94 -9.01 12.93
C LYS A 82 -2.49 -9.70 14.18
N ALA A 83 -3.76 -9.46 14.52
CA ALA A 83 -4.43 -10.10 15.64
C ALA A 83 -4.53 -11.63 15.46
N ALA A 84 -4.57 -12.12 14.22
CA ALA A 84 -4.51 -13.55 13.92
C ALA A 84 -3.09 -14.14 14.08
N GLY A 85 -2.06 -13.30 14.21
CA GLY A 85 -0.67 -13.71 14.46
C GLY A 85 0.31 -13.46 13.30
N TYR A 86 -0.14 -12.90 12.18
CA TYR A 86 0.73 -12.62 11.04
C TYR A 86 1.74 -11.51 11.38
N ARG A 87 2.99 -11.67 10.92
CA ARG A 87 4.06 -10.68 11.06
C ARG A 87 4.57 -10.32 9.68
N PHE A 88 4.51 -9.04 9.35
CA PHE A 88 5.01 -8.51 8.09
C PHE A 88 6.53 -8.57 8.05
N ARG A 89 7.08 -8.99 6.91
CA ARG A 89 8.52 -8.92 6.61
C ARG A 89 8.91 -7.50 6.24
N HIS A 90 8.04 -6.79 5.54
CA HIS A 90 8.21 -5.41 5.09
C HIS A 90 7.04 -4.56 5.61
N PRO A 91 7.08 -4.14 6.90
CA PRO A 91 5.97 -3.42 7.52
C PRO A 91 5.81 -1.98 6.99
N THR A 92 6.84 -1.43 6.36
CA THR A 92 6.88 -0.06 5.82
C THR A 92 7.45 -0.09 4.40
N PHE A 93 7.27 1.02 3.67
CA PHE A 93 7.93 1.17 2.37
C PHE A 93 9.40 1.52 2.60
N GLU A 94 10.25 0.51 2.80
CA GLU A 94 11.70 0.68 2.90
C GLU A 94 12.33 0.97 1.52
N GLN A 95 13.48 1.65 1.55
CA GLN A 95 14.21 2.06 0.36
C GLN A 95 14.65 0.82 -0.43
N LEU A 96 14.30 0.79 -1.72
CA LEU A 96 14.85 -0.14 -2.72
C LEU A 96 16.38 -0.13 -2.71
#